data_AF-A0A7Y7L9Z7-F1
#
_entry.id   AF-A0A7Y7L9Z7-F1
#
_cell.length_a   1.000
_cell.length_b   1.000
_cell.length_c   1.000
_cell.angle_alpha   90.00
_cell.angle_beta   90.00
_cell.angle_gamma   90.00
#
_symmetry.space_group_name_H-M   'P 1'
#
loop_
_entity.id
_entity.type
_entity.pdbx_description
1 polymer ?
#
loop_
_entity_poly.entity_id
_entity_poly.type
_entity_poly.pdbx_seq_one_letter_code
_entity_poly.pdbx_strand_id
1 'polypeptide(L)'
;MREQYFKHRAPFDFNNDSLDIGRPFFWNKKVEDNHFLNLLYRKREQEFDELYKYHLQFFLSKYNDATEQEFFRYVWEVIQDAIAQLRQKDRYTSSHAQNFRYKFHLNRFAEYLQSIDEWNLGRTQAEIIAEKEGQIKILKEQVQRLMDERREAEKLDTDYPINIASGYFLTVVDLFKKIEALKVGDKELVFSQMPITWAKLICRYFQEDGEPIKFDRVRRYYPRDAGNPSGRSSAIPAENQHFNITPAKRRAN
;
A
#
# COMPACT_ATOMS: atom_id res chain seq x y z
N MET A 1 13.65 9.46 34.11
CA MET A 1 12.97 8.15 34.18
C MET A 1 11.71 8.32 35.00
N ARG A 2 10.63 7.64 34.61
CA ARG A 2 9.38 7.62 35.37
C ARG A 2 9.49 6.65 36.54
N GLU A 3 8.57 6.79 37.49
CA GLU A 3 8.57 5.98 38.71
C GLU A 3 8.12 4.53 38.49
N GLN A 4 7.34 4.27 37.44
CA GLN A 4 6.78 2.95 37.19
C GLN A 4 6.48 2.75 35.69
N TYR A 5 7.20 1.83 35.05
CA TYR A 5 6.99 1.48 33.65
C TYR A 5 6.03 0.30 33.49
N PHE A 6 6.02 -0.63 34.45
CA PHE A 6 5.22 -1.86 34.33
C PHE A 6 4.05 -1.89 35.30
N LYS A 7 2.97 -2.57 34.91
CA LYS A 7 1.82 -2.79 35.79
C LYS A 7 2.18 -3.76 36.90
N HIS A 8 2.03 -3.31 38.14
CA HIS A 8 2.33 -4.11 39.32
C HIS A 8 1.13 -4.94 39.75
N ARG A 9 1.40 -6.16 40.19
CA ARG A 9 0.38 -7.08 40.70
C ARG A 9 -0.27 -6.50 41.96
N ALA A 10 -1.59 -6.61 42.04
CA ALA A 10 -2.34 -6.19 43.22
C ALA A 10 -2.01 -7.09 44.43
N PRO A 11 -2.04 -6.55 45.66
CA PRO A 11 -1.93 -7.38 46.85
C PRO A 11 -3.00 -8.47 46.85
N PHE A 12 -2.59 -9.69 47.20
CA PHE A 12 -3.45 -10.89 47.26
C PHE A 12 -4.01 -11.36 45.91
N ASP A 13 -3.47 -10.89 44.78
CA ASP A 13 -3.79 -11.46 43.46
C ASP A 13 -2.97 -12.74 43.20
N PHE A 14 -3.59 -13.89 43.44
CA PHE A 14 -3.00 -15.21 43.23
C PHE A 14 -3.19 -15.77 41.82
N ASN A 15 -3.68 -14.97 40.86
CA ASN A 15 -3.84 -15.43 39.49
C ASN A 15 -2.47 -15.75 38.85
N ASN A 16 -2.23 -17.01 38.50
CA ASN A 16 -0.98 -17.44 37.90
C ASN A 16 -0.79 -16.95 36.46
N ASP A 17 -1.88 -16.60 35.78
CA ASP A 17 -1.86 -16.17 34.37
C ASP A 17 -1.81 -14.65 34.20
N SER A 18 -1.72 -13.90 35.30
CA SER A 18 -1.64 -12.44 35.25
C SER A 18 -0.36 -11.96 34.57
N LEU A 19 -0.52 -10.98 33.67
CA LEU A 19 0.56 -10.21 33.03
C LEU A 19 1.14 -9.13 33.96
N ASP A 20 0.63 -8.99 35.18
CA ASP A 20 1.20 -8.05 36.15
C ASP A 20 2.52 -8.56 36.72
N ILE A 21 3.50 -7.67 36.84
CA ILE A 21 4.81 -7.99 37.41
C ILE A 21 4.77 -8.02 38.93
N GLY A 22 5.68 -8.80 39.52
CA GLY A 22 5.84 -8.88 40.97
C GLY A 22 5.24 -10.12 41.59
N ARG A 23 5.00 -10.06 42.90
CA ARG A 23 4.43 -11.16 43.71
C ARG A 23 3.11 -10.71 44.35
N PRO A 24 2.21 -11.65 44.69
CA PRO A 24 0.94 -11.34 45.38
C PRO A 24 1.11 -10.72 46.78
N PHE A 25 2.32 -10.80 47.34
CA PHE A 25 2.69 -10.24 48.64
C PHE A 25 3.73 -9.13 48.47
N PHE A 26 4.41 -8.75 49.56
CA PHE A 26 5.45 -7.72 49.54
C PHE A 26 6.63 -8.09 48.62
N TRP A 27 6.99 -7.18 47.73
CA TRP A 27 8.19 -7.21 46.91
C TRP A 27 8.73 -5.79 46.68
N ASN A 28 10.01 -5.67 46.35
CA ASN A 28 10.67 -4.38 46.21
C ASN A 28 10.33 -3.74 44.84
N LYS A 29 9.45 -2.74 44.84
CA LYS A 29 9.03 -2.01 43.62
C LYS A 29 10.17 -1.29 42.90
N LYS A 30 11.29 -1.02 43.58
CA LYS A 30 12.47 -0.37 42.98
C LYS A 30 13.26 -1.28 42.04
N VAL A 31 12.96 -2.58 42.00
CA VAL A 31 13.60 -3.55 41.11
C VAL A 31 12.59 -4.12 40.11
N GLU A 32 11.68 -3.27 39.61
CA GLU A 32 10.63 -3.70 38.69
C GLU A 32 11.15 -4.38 37.43
N ASP A 33 12.33 -3.98 36.93
CA ASP A 33 12.99 -4.62 35.79
C ASP A 33 13.25 -6.10 36.03
N ASN A 34 13.74 -6.46 37.21
CA ASN A 34 13.97 -7.86 37.57
C ASN A 34 12.66 -8.64 37.63
N HIS A 35 11.56 -7.99 38.05
CA HIS A 35 10.25 -8.63 38.10
C HIS A 35 9.65 -8.78 36.70
N PHE A 36 9.85 -7.81 35.82
CA PHE A 36 9.51 -7.91 34.40
C PHE A 36 10.29 -9.04 33.72
N LEU A 37 11.61 -9.11 33.90
CA LEU A 37 12.45 -10.19 33.35
C LEU A 37 12.00 -11.57 33.86
N ASN A 38 11.69 -11.69 35.15
CA ASN A 38 11.17 -12.93 35.72
C ASN A 38 9.83 -13.36 35.12
N LEU A 39 8.94 -12.40 34.80
CA LEU A 39 7.69 -12.68 34.10
C LEU A 39 7.99 -13.09 32.65
N LEU A 40 8.84 -12.34 31.96
CA LEU A 40 9.23 -12.60 30.57
C LEU A 40 9.77 -14.01 30.39
N TYR A 41 10.65 -14.49 31.28
CA TYR A 41 11.19 -15.87 31.22
C TYR A 41 10.15 -16.99 31.33
N ARG A 42 8.93 -16.68 31.76
CA ARG A 42 7.82 -17.63 31.85
C ARG A 42 6.90 -17.59 30.64
N LYS A 43 7.02 -16.58 29.79
CA LYS A 43 6.19 -16.35 28.61
C LYS A 43 6.80 -16.98 27.37
N ARG A 44 5.96 -17.53 26.49
CA ARG A 44 6.38 -18.04 25.18
C ARG A 44 6.49 -16.89 24.18
N GLU A 45 7.21 -17.11 23.08
CA GLU A 45 7.40 -16.10 22.04
C GLU A 45 6.07 -15.55 21.48
N GLN A 46 5.05 -16.41 21.38
CA GLN A 46 3.68 -16.05 20.94
C GLN A 46 2.98 -15.07 21.90
N GLU A 47 3.42 -14.99 23.15
CA GLU A 47 2.85 -14.14 24.21
C GLU A 47 3.63 -12.82 24.37
N PHE A 48 4.72 -12.61 23.60
CA PHE A 48 5.55 -11.41 23.71
C PHE A 48 4.78 -10.15 23.35
N ASP A 49 3.97 -10.21 22.29
CA ASP A 49 3.16 -9.08 21.83
C ASP A 49 2.11 -8.66 22.85
N GLU A 50 1.40 -9.64 23.40
CA GLU A 50 0.42 -9.41 24.45
C GLU A 50 1.06 -8.81 25.71
N LEU A 51 2.19 -9.37 26.16
CA LEU A 51 2.93 -8.87 27.31
C LEU A 51 3.40 -7.42 27.11
N TYR A 52 3.97 -7.11 25.94
CA TYR A 52 4.45 -5.77 25.62
C TYR A 52 3.30 -4.76 25.59
N LYS A 53 2.24 -5.05 24.82
CA LYS A 53 1.07 -4.17 24.67
C LYS A 53 0.34 -3.94 26.00
N TYR A 54 0.24 -4.97 26.83
CA TYR A 54 -0.39 -4.85 28.15
C TYR A 54 0.32 -3.82 29.04
N HIS A 55 1.65 -3.87 29.10
CA HIS A 55 2.42 -2.92 29.89
C HIS A 55 2.51 -1.54 29.25
N LEU A 56 2.59 -1.47 27.91
CA LEU A 56 2.50 -0.21 27.18
C LEU A 56 1.18 0.50 27.47
N GLN A 57 0.05 -0.20 27.36
CA GLN A 57 -1.27 0.37 27.63
C GLN A 57 -1.37 0.90 29.06
N PHE A 58 -0.87 0.12 30.04
CA PHE A 58 -0.78 0.59 31.41
C PHE A 58 0.06 1.87 31.52
N PHE A 59 1.25 1.90 30.92
CA PHE A 59 2.17 3.02 30.98
C PHE A 59 1.54 4.30 30.41
N LEU A 60 0.93 4.20 29.22
CA LEU A 60 0.21 5.31 28.57
C LEU A 60 -0.99 5.77 29.40
N SER A 61 -1.70 4.84 30.06
CA SER A 61 -2.83 5.21 30.93
C SER A 61 -2.42 5.90 32.22
N LYS A 62 -1.18 5.65 32.69
CA LYS A 62 -0.67 6.18 33.96
C LYS A 62 -0.14 7.61 33.82
N TYR A 63 0.28 7.99 32.62
CA TYR A 63 1.00 9.23 32.38
C TYR A 63 0.47 9.95 31.14
N ASN A 64 -0.11 11.14 31.34
CA ASN A 64 -0.79 11.90 30.28
C ASN A 64 0.11 12.34 29.12
N ASP A 65 1.42 12.47 29.37
CA ASP A 65 2.44 12.91 28.41
C ASP A 65 3.34 11.75 27.94
N ALA A 66 3.04 10.51 28.35
CA ALA A 66 3.83 9.35 27.94
C ALA A 66 3.63 9.03 26.46
N THR A 67 4.70 8.56 25.83
CA THR A 67 4.70 8.10 24.44
C THR A 67 5.12 6.65 24.38
N GLU A 68 4.72 5.97 23.30
CA GLU A 68 5.16 4.61 23.03
C GLU A 68 6.69 4.53 22.88
N GLN A 69 7.31 5.53 22.25
CA GLN A 69 8.77 5.61 22.11
C GLN A 69 9.48 5.61 23.46
N GLU A 70 8.94 6.32 24.46
CA GLU A 70 9.54 6.36 25.79
C GLU A 70 9.51 4.99 26.45
N PHE A 71 8.37 4.29 26.37
CA PHE A 71 8.21 2.95 26.90
C PHE A 71 9.10 1.94 26.16
N PHE A 72 9.07 1.96 24.83
CA PHE A 72 9.87 1.08 23.99
C PHE A 72 11.36 1.22 24.30
N ARG A 73 11.88 2.46 24.39
CA ARG A 73 13.28 2.71 24.75
C ARG A 73 13.62 2.12 26.11
N TYR A 74 12.77 2.30 27.11
CA TYR A 74 13.00 1.74 28.44
C TYR A 74 13.06 0.22 28.42
N VAL A 75 12.08 -0.44 27.79
CA VAL A 75 12.06 -1.91 27.67
C VAL A 75 13.27 -2.41 26.89
N TRP A 76 13.64 -1.73 25.81
CA TRP A 76 14.84 -2.05 25.03
C TRP A 76 16.10 -2.00 25.89
N GLU A 77 16.31 -0.92 26.66
CA GLU A 77 17.45 -0.77 27.57
C GLU A 77 17.50 -1.89 28.62
N VAL A 78 16.38 -2.20 29.28
CA VAL A 78 16.27 -3.29 30.27
C VAL A 78 16.71 -4.64 29.68
N ILE A 79 16.29 -4.93 28.44
CA ILE A 79 16.63 -6.18 27.76
C ILE A 79 18.11 -6.22 27.37
N GLN A 80 18.65 -5.12 26.82
CA GLN A 80 20.06 -5.03 26.45
C GLN A 80 20.97 -5.16 27.67
N ASP A 81 20.64 -4.50 28.78
CA ASP A 81 21.39 -4.58 30.03
C ASP A 81 21.36 -5.99 30.60
N ALA A 82 20.21 -6.67 30.59
CA ALA A 82 20.09 -8.04 31.04
C ALA A 82 20.90 -9.02 30.16
N ILE A 83 20.91 -8.83 28.84
CA ILE A 83 21.76 -9.58 27.91
C ILE A 83 23.24 -9.34 28.22
N ALA A 84 23.64 -8.08 28.44
CA ALA A 84 25.02 -7.70 28.75
C ALA A 84 25.51 -8.34 30.05
N GLN A 85 24.68 -8.31 31.11
CA GLN A 85 24.98 -8.96 32.38
C GLN A 85 25.16 -10.48 32.23
N LEU A 86 24.29 -11.15 31.46
CA LEU A 86 24.42 -12.59 31.20
C LEU A 86 25.65 -12.95 30.37
N ARG A 87 26.13 -12.05 29.50
CA ARG A 87 27.37 -12.25 28.72
C ARG A 87 28.62 -12.25 29.59
N GLN A 88 28.61 -11.52 30.72
CA GLN A 88 29.75 -11.42 31.63
C GLN A 88 29.83 -12.57 32.65
N LYS A 89 28.77 -13.38 32.79
CA LYS A 89 28.74 -14.49 33.77
C LYS A 89 29.68 -15.63 33.37
N ASP A 90 30.36 -16.19 34.37
CA ASP A 90 31.25 -17.33 34.21
C ASP A 90 30.50 -18.59 33.74
N ARG A 91 31.09 -19.24 32.73
CA ARG A 91 30.58 -20.44 32.07
C ARG A 91 30.79 -21.72 32.89
N TYR A 92 31.65 -21.69 33.91
CA TYR A 92 31.97 -22.86 34.73
C TYR A 92 31.13 -22.96 36.02
N THR A 93 30.09 -22.14 36.15
CA THR A 93 29.18 -22.19 37.30
C THR A 93 28.02 -23.18 37.09
N SER A 94 27.49 -23.73 38.18
CA SER A 94 26.30 -24.60 38.16
C SER A 94 25.05 -23.92 37.58
N SER A 95 25.04 -22.58 37.52
CA SER A 95 23.97 -21.77 36.93
C SER A 95 24.08 -21.59 35.40
N HIS A 96 25.13 -22.11 34.76
CA HIS A 96 25.44 -21.84 33.36
C HIS A 96 24.30 -22.23 32.40
N ALA A 97 23.73 -23.43 32.55
CA ALA A 97 22.62 -23.89 31.71
C ALA A 97 21.39 -22.98 31.82
N GLN A 98 21.09 -22.47 33.01
CA GLN A 98 19.99 -21.53 33.23
C GLN A 98 20.29 -20.15 32.62
N ASN A 99 21.51 -19.64 32.81
CA ASN A 99 21.94 -18.37 32.21
C ASN A 99 21.90 -18.43 30.67
N PHE A 100 22.25 -19.58 30.08
CA PHE A 100 22.13 -19.81 28.63
C PHE A 100 20.68 -19.74 28.16
N ARG A 101 19.76 -20.42 28.86
CA ARG A 101 18.31 -20.36 28.55
C ARG A 101 17.76 -18.94 28.66
N TYR A 102 18.11 -18.21 29.72
CA TYR A 102 17.71 -16.82 29.88
C TYR A 102 18.26 -15.94 28.74
N LYS A 103 19.53 -16.09 28.38
CA LYS A 103 20.14 -15.33 27.28
C LYS A 103 19.44 -15.61 25.96
N PHE A 104 19.14 -16.88 25.66
CA PHE A 104 18.38 -17.26 24.47
C PHE A 104 17.01 -16.59 24.47
N HIS A 105 16.31 -16.63 25.59
CA HIS A 105 14.98 -16.02 25.72
C HIS A 105 14.98 -14.50 25.55
N LEU A 106 15.96 -13.81 26.13
CA LEU A 106 16.11 -12.36 25.96
C LEU A 106 16.44 -11.99 24.52
N ASN A 107 17.28 -12.78 23.83
CA ASN A 107 17.55 -12.55 22.41
C ASN A 107 16.28 -12.68 21.57
N ARG A 108 15.42 -13.67 21.86
CA ARG A 108 14.12 -13.83 21.18
C ARG A 108 13.20 -12.64 21.43
N PHE A 109 13.15 -12.14 22.65
CA PHE A 109 12.36 -10.94 22.95
C PHE A 109 12.96 -9.69 22.30
N ALA A 110 14.29 -9.58 22.20
CA ALA A 110 14.96 -8.50 21.47
C ALA A 110 14.66 -8.55 19.97
N GLU A 111 14.64 -9.73 19.34
CA GLU A 111 14.20 -9.93 17.95
C GLU A 111 12.75 -9.45 17.75
N TYR A 112 11.85 -9.77 18.70
CA TYR A 112 10.49 -9.26 18.70
C TYR A 112 10.46 -7.72 18.78
N LEU A 113 11.19 -7.12 19.73
CA LEU A 113 11.25 -5.65 19.86
C LEU A 113 11.78 -4.99 18.58
N GLN A 114 12.80 -5.58 17.93
CA GLN A 114 13.29 -5.08 16.63
C GLN A 114 12.23 -5.13 15.53
N SER A 115 11.35 -6.14 15.54
CA SER A 115 10.29 -6.26 14.54
C SER A 115 9.20 -5.19 14.65
N ILE A 116 9.07 -4.56 15.82
CA ILE A 116 8.12 -3.46 16.09
C ILE A 116 8.83 -2.10 16.27
N ASP A 117 10.14 -2.04 16.05
CA ASP A 117 10.95 -0.83 16.28
C ASP A 117 10.75 0.19 15.15
N GLU A 118 9.89 1.18 15.39
CA GLU A 118 9.71 2.31 14.48
C GLU A 118 10.79 3.39 14.65
N TRP A 119 11.59 3.32 15.73
CA TRP A 119 12.53 4.36 16.13
C TRP A 119 14.00 4.02 15.84
N ASN A 120 14.26 2.82 15.31
CA ASN A 120 15.58 2.31 14.98
C ASN A 120 16.56 2.31 16.18
N LEU A 121 16.08 2.06 17.40
CA LEU A 121 16.94 1.93 18.58
C LEU A 121 17.86 0.70 18.50
N GLY A 122 17.45 -0.33 17.75
CA GLY A 122 18.22 -1.56 17.56
C GLY A 122 19.19 -1.56 16.40
N ARG A 123 19.25 -0.48 15.60
CA ARG A 123 20.03 -0.42 14.35
C ARG A 123 21.09 0.66 14.42
N THR A 124 22.24 0.38 13.83
CA THR A 124 23.29 1.38 13.68
C THR A 124 22.91 2.39 12.61
N GLN A 125 23.43 3.62 12.75
CA GLN A 125 23.27 4.64 11.71
C GLN A 125 23.73 4.15 10.33
N ALA A 126 24.78 3.32 10.27
CA ALA A 126 25.29 2.75 9.03
C ALA A 126 24.30 1.77 8.37
N GLU A 127 23.64 0.90 9.15
CA GLU A 127 22.63 -0.02 8.63
C GLU A 127 21.41 0.73 8.09
N ILE A 128 20.97 1.78 8.79
CA ILE A 128 19.86 2.65 8.36
C ILE A 128 20.22 3.36 7.04
N ILE A 129 21.44 3.90 6.95
CA ILE A 129 21.91 4.58 5.73
C ILE A 129 21.96 3.61 4.56
N ALA A 130 22.57 2.43 4.73
CA ALA A 130 22.71 1.45 3.67
C ALA A 130 21.36 1.00 3.11
N GLU A 131 20.37 0.75 3.98
CA GLU A 131 19.02 0.41 3.54
C GLU A 131 18.36 1.56 2.78
N LYS A 132 18.41 2.79 3.33
CA LYS A 132 17.81 3.96 2.69
C LYS A 132 18.45 4.26 1.34
N GLU A 133 19.77 4.15 1.21
CA GLU A 133 20.47 4.29 -0.07
C GLU A 133 20.06 3.23 -1.09
N GLY A 134 19.85 1.99 -0.65
CA GLY A 134 19.30 0.93 -1.48
C GLY A 134 17.91 1.24 -2.01
N GLN A 135 17.01 1.71 -1.13
CA GLN A 135 15.66 2.12 -1.52
C GLN A 135 15.69 3.33 -2.48
N ILE A 136 16.55 4.32 -2.23
CA ILE A 136 16.74 5.47 -3.12
C ILE A 136 17.17 5.02 -4.52
N LYS A 137 18.08 4.04 -4.61
CA LYS A 137 18.53 3.51 -5.90
C LYS A 137 17.38 2.85 -6.66
N ILE A 138 16.63 1.97 -6.01
CA ILE A 138 15.47 1.28 -6.61
C ILE A 138 14.44 2.29 -7.10
N LEU A 139 14.09 3.29 -6.27
CA LEU A 139 13.12 4.31 -6.62
C LEU A 139 13.59 5.16 -7.81
N LYS A 140 14.87 5.53 -7.87
CA LYS A 140 15.44 6.26 -9.02
C LYS A 140 15.34 5.46 -10.31
N GLU A 141 15.63 4.16 -10.27
CA GLU A 141 15.51 3.27 -11.43
C GLU A 141 14.05 3.13 -11.91
N GLN A 142 13.09 3.07 -10.98
CA GLN A 142 11.67 3.04 -11.31
C GLN A 142 11.19 4.35 -11.93
N VAL A 143 11.60 5.49 -11.37
CA VAL A 143 11.25 6.81 -11.91
C VAL A 143 11.77 6.96 -13.34
N GLN A 144 13.03 6.59 -13.58
CA GLN A 144 13.61 6.67 -14.93
C GLN A 144 12.83 5.81 -15.92
N ARG A 145 12.53 4.55 -15.55
CA ARG A 145 11.75 3.65 -16.40
C ARG A 145 10.37 4.20 -16.74
N LEU A 146 9.65 4.71 -15.76
CA LEU A 146 8.33 5.30 -15.96
C LEU A 146 8.39 6.56 -16.83
N MET A 147 9.44 7.37 -16.68
CA MET A 147 9.68 8.52 -17.56
C MET A 147 9.93 8.09 -19.01
N ASP A 148 10.72 7.03 -19.22
CA ASP A 148 11.00 6.50 -20.55
C ASP A 148 9.73 5.90 -21.20
N GLU A 149 8.97 5.10 -20.45
CA GLU A 149 7.69 4.54 -20.91
C GLU A 149 6.69 5.63 -21.29
N ARG A 150 6.60 6.69 -20.47
CA ARG A 150 5.74 7.84 -20.76
C ARG A 150 6.19 8.58 -22.01
N ARG A 151 7.50 8.81 -22.16
CA ARG A 151 8.05 9.48 -23.33
C ARG A 151 7.79 8.70 -24.61
N GLU A 152 7.88 7.37 -24.56
CA GLU A 152 7.52 6.51 -25.69
C GLU A 152 6.01 6.59 -26.01
N ALA A 153 5.14 6.62 -25.00
CA ALA A 153 3.70 6.78 -25.19
C ALA A 153 3.34 8.14 -25.82
N GLU A 154 4.03 9.21 -25.41
CA GLU A 154 3.83 10.58 -25.92
C GLU A 154 4.29 10.74 -27.38
N LYS A 155 5.14 9.87 -27.94
CA LYS A 155 5.59 9.98 -29.35
C LYS A 155 4.44 9.90 -30.37
N LEU A 156 3.37 9.19 -30.02
CA LEU A 156 2.19 9.01 -30.88
C LEU A 156 1.06 9.97 -30.51
N ASP A 157 1.25 10.80 -29.48
CA ASP A 157 0.31 11.85 -29.15
C ASP A 157 0.48 13.04 -30.09
N THR A 158 -0.66 13.62 -30.44
CA THR A 158 -0.73 14.82 -31.26
C THR A 158 -1.25 15.96 -30.41
N ASP A 159 -0.46 17.01 -30.24
CA ASP A 159 -0.86 18.23 -29.50
C ASP A 159 -2.00 19.01 -30.18
N TYR A 160 -2.28 18.69 -31.44
CA TYR A 160 -3.25 19.39 -32.27
C TYR A 160 -4.36 18.43 -32.74
N PRO A 161 -5.49 18.35 -32.02
CA PRO A 161 -6.66 17.60 -32.48
C PRO A 161 -7.24 18.18 -33.76
N ILE A 162 -7.81 17.32 -34.59
CA ILE A 162 -8.52 17.70 -35.81
C ILE A 162 -9.80 18.45 -35.42
N ASN A 163 -9.96 19.68 -35.89
CA ASN A 163 -11.13 20.48 -35.56
C ASN A 163 -12.31 20.16 -36.49
N ILE A 164 -13.44 19.79 -35.91
CA ILE A 164 -14.73 19.64 -36.58
C ILE A 164 -15.40 21.03 -36.62
N ALA A 165 -15.90 21.41 -37.78
CA ALA A 165 -16.65 22.64 -37.94
C ALA A 165 -17.91 22.63 -37.05
N SER A 166 -18.25 23.80 -36.49
CA SER A 166 -19.38 23.97 -35.59
C SER A 166 -20.68 23.40 -36.18
N GLY A 167 -21.36 22.53 -35.41
CA GLY A 167 -22.62 21.89 -35.82
C GLY A 167 -22.46 20.59 -36.60
N TYR A 168 -21.25 20.19 -36.99
CA TYR A 168 -21.01 18.98 -37.79
C TYR A 168 -20.50 17.78 -36.98
N PHE A 169 -20.47 17.87 -35.64
CA PHE A 169 -20.07 16.74 -34.78
C PHE A 169 -20.82 15.44 -35.12
N LEU A 170 -22.15 15.49 -35.21
CA LEU A 170 -22.96 14.28 -35.48
C LEU A 170 -22.73 13.73 -36.88
N THR A 171 -22.42 14.59 -37.85
CA THR A 171 -22.03 14.20 -39.20
C THR A 171 -20.75 13.39 -39.21
N VAL A 172 -19.77 13.77 -38.37
CA VAL A 172 -18.52 13.01 -38.24
C VAL A 172 -18.74 11.67 -37.53
N VAL A 173 -19.57 11.65 -36.47
CA VAL A 173 -19.93 10.39 -35.80
C VAL A 173 -20.64 9.43 -36.77
N ASP A 174 -21.51 9.95 -37.64
CA ASP A 174 -22.18 9.18 -38.69
C ASP A 174 -21.19 8.58 -39.70
N LEU A 175 -20.17 9.35 -40.12
CA LEU A 175 -19.10 8.83 -40.97
C LEU A 175 -18.36 7.68 -40.29
N PHE A 176 -18.01 7.78 -39.01
CA PHE A 176 -17.38 6.68 -38.28
C PHE A 176 -18.29 5.45 -38.17
N LYS A 177 -19.59 5.65 -37.97
CA LYS A 177 -20.60 4.56 -37.99
C LYS A 177 -20.66 3.88 -39.35
N LYS A 178 -20.61 4.66 -40.43
CA LYS A 178 -20.59 4.14 -41.79
C LYS A 178 -19.31 3.35 -42.07
N ILE A 179 -18.15 3.83 -41.61
CA ILE A 179 -16.87 3.13 -41.68
C ILE A 179 -16.94 1.79 -40.92
N GLU A 180 -17.47 1.79 -39.70
CA GLU A 180 -17.67 0.59 -38.87
C GLU A 180 -18.56 -0.45 -39.58
N ALA A 181 -19.55 -0.02 -40.37
CA ALA A 181 -20.46 -0.90 -41.10
C ALA A 181 -19.90 -1.46 -42.43
N LEU A 182 -18.74 -0.99 -42.91
CA LEU A 182 -18.17 -1.44 -44.19
C LEU A 182 -17.68 -2.88 -44.12
N LYS A 183 -17.83 -3.61 -45.23
CA LYS A 183 -17.35 -4.98 -45.40
C LYS A 183 -16.50 -5.13 -46.66
N VAL A 184 -15.51 -6.02 -46.59
CA VAL A 184 -14.70 -6.48 -47.73
C VAL A 184 -14.92 -8.00 -47.86
N GLY A 185 -15.70 -8.39 -48.87
CA GLY A 185 -16.27 -9.74 -48.92
C GLY A 185 -17.20 -9.96 -47.74
N ASP A 186 -17.03 -11.07 -47.02
CA ASP A 186 -17.84 -11.42 -45.84
C ASP A 186 -17.28 -10.87 -44.51
N LYS A 187 -16.15 -10.16 -44.55
CA LYS A 187 -15.46 -9.65 -43.36
C LYS A 187 -15.67 -8.15 -43.20
N GLU A 188 -15.77 -7.69 -41.96
CA GLU A 188 -15.76 -6.26 -41.62
C GLU A 188 -14.43 -5.63 -42.05
N LEU A 189 -14.48 -4.42 -42.62
CA LEU A 189 -13.28 -3.69 -43.02
C LEU A 189 -12.45 -3.29 -41.80
N VAL A 190 -13.13 -2.84 -40.75
CA VAL A 190 -12.56 -2.46 -39.46
C VAL A 190 -13.49 -2.94 -38.34
N PHE A 191 -12.92 -3.44 -37.26
CA PHE A 191 -13.68 -3.91 -36.12
C PHE A 191 -13.00 -3.51 -34.81
N SER A 192 -13.78 -3.38 -33.74
CA SER A 192 -13.27 -3.16 -32.40
C SER A 192 -13.93 -4.14 -31.44
N GLN A 193 -13.17 -4.70 -30.49
CA GLN A 193 -13.74 -5.63 -29.50
C GLN A 193 -14.80 -4.95 -28.61
N MET A 194 -14.63 -3.65 -28.37
CA MET A 194 -15.51 -2.86 -27.51
C MET A 194 -15.93 -1.60 -28.25
N PRO A 195 -17.24 -1.32 -28.44
CA PRO A 195 -17.72 -0.11 -29.13
C PRO A 195 -17.19 1.20 -28.54
N ILE A 196 -16.82 1.19 -27.25
CA ILE A 196 -16.23 2.32 -26.55
C ILE A 196 -14.91 2.81 -27.16
N THR A 197 -14.20 1.95 -27.91
CA THR A 197 -12.94 2.29 -28.58
C THR A 197 -13.14 3.41 -29.60
N TRP A 198 -14.26 3.41 -30.33
CA TRP A 198 -14.60 4.48 -31.26
C TRP A 198 -14.84 5.81 -30.54
N ALA A 199 -15.54 5.79 -29.41
CA ALA A 199 -15.76 6.99 -28.61
C ALA A 199 -14.44 7.60 -28.10
N LYS A 200 -13.50 6.74 -27.65
CA LYS A 200 -12.16 7.19 -27.25
C LYS A 200 -11.37 7.76 -28.42
N LEU A 201 -11.40 7.11 -29.57
CA LEU A 201 -10.71 7.58 -30.78
C LEU A 201 -11.20 8.96 -31.21
N ILE A 202 -12.52 9.16 -31.26
CA ILE A 202 -13.12 10.46 -31.62
C ILE A 202 -12.71 11.53 -30.60
N CYS A 203 -12.86 11.27 -29.29
CA CYS A 203 -12.49 12.24 -28.27
C CYS A 203 -10.98 12.53 -28.17
N ARG A 204 -10.13 11.59 -28.56
CA ARG A 204 -8.67 11.75 -28.50
C ARG A 204 -8.15 12.61 -29.65
N TYR A 205 -8.67 12.42 -30.85
CA TYR A 205 -8.11 13.01 -32.06
C TYR A 205 -8.97 14.12 -32.68
N PHE A 206 -10.20 14.33 -32.20
CA PHE A 206 -11.10 15.36 -32.71
C PHE A 206 -11.58 16.32 -31.60
N GLN A 207 -11.77 17.56 -31.99
CA GLN A 207 -12.41 18.62 -31.21
C GLN A 207 -13.54 19.26 -32.05
N GLU A 208 -14.48 19.97 -31.44
CA GLU A 208 -15.52 20.71 -32.16
C GLU A 208 -15.39 22.20 -31.86
N ASP A 209 -15.22 23.02 -32.89
CA ASP A 209 -15.09 24.48 -32.78
C ASP A 209 -13.98 24.93 -31.79
N GLY A 210 -12.87 24.20 -31.77
CA GLY A 210 -11.74 24.44 -30.87
C GLY A 210 -11.93 23.90 -29.45
N GLU A 211 -13.06 23.29 -29.14
CA GLU A 211 -13.39 22.78 -27.81
C GLU A 211 -13.34 21.24 -27.74
N PRO A 212 -12.81 20.66 -26.63
CA PRO A 212 -12.79 19.22 -26.44
C PRO A 212 -14.19 18.58 -26.48
N ILE A 213 -14.32 17.49 -27.24
CA ILE A 213 -15.57 16.74 -27.31
C ILE A 213 -15.75 15.92 -26.03
N LYS A 214 -16.83 16.19 -25.28
CA LYS A 214 -17.17 15.44 -24.06
C LYS A 214 -17.39 13.96 -24.36
N PHE A 215 -16.69 13.08 -23.65
CA PHE A 215 -16.76 11.63 -23.83
C PHE A 215 -18.19 11.06 -23.76
N ASP A 216 -18.97 11.49 -22.76
CA ASP A 216 -20.36 11.05 -22.60
C ASP A 216 -21.29 11.50 -23.74
N ARG A 217 -20.91 12.51 -24.52
CA ARG A 217 -21.65 12.92 -25.73
C ARG A 217 -21.47 11.89 -26.84
N VAL A 218 -20.23 11.46 -27.10
CA VAL A 218 -19.93 10.45 -28.15
C VAL A 218 -20.44 9.07 -27.74
N ARG A 219 -20.28 8.71 -26.46
CA ARG A 219 -20.65 7.40 -25.91
C ARG A 219 -22.10 7.02 -26.16
N ARG A 220 -23.03 7.99 -26.23
CA ARG A 220 -24.46 7.74 -26.50
C ARG A 220 -24.70 7.08 -27.85
N TYR A 221 -23.81 7.28 -28.81
CA TYR A 221 -23.88 6.71 -30.16
C TYR A 221 -23.14 5.37 -30.29
N TYR A 222 -22.39 4.96 -29.25
CA TYR A 222 -21.69 3.67 -29.19
C TYR A 222 -22.14 2.87 -27.96
N PRO A 223 -23.38 2.34 -27.97
CA PRO A 223 -23.88 1.53 -26.86
C PRO A 223 -23.09 0.23 -26.70
N ARG A 224 -23.10 -0.31 -25.47
CA ARG A 224 -22.47 -1.60 -25.17
C ARG A 224 -23.15 -2.76 -25.91
N ASP A 225 -24.46 -2.66 -26.09
CA ASP A 225 -25.27 -3.61 -26.85
C ASP A 225 -26.04 -2.82 -27.91
N ALA A 226 -25.70 -3.04 -29.18
CA ALA A 226 -26.35 -2.38 -30.31
C ALA A 226 -27.72 -3.00 -30.65
N GLY A 227 -27.96 -4.27 -30.26
CA GLY A 227 -29.22 -4.97 -30.47
C GLY A 227 -30.26 -4.68 -29.39
N ASN A 228 -29.79 -4.35 -28.18
CA ASN A 228 -30.63 -3.90 -27.07
C ASN A 228 -30.07 -2.62 -26.41
N PRO A 229 -30.15 -1.47 -27.10
CA PRO A 229 -29.60 -0.22 -26.61
C PRO A 229 -30.35 0.26 -25.36
N SER A 230 -29.60 0.58 -24.31
CA SER A 230 -30.15 1.17 -23.08
C SER A 230 -30.84 2.52 -23.36
N GLY A 231 -31.72 2.98 -22.47
CA GLY A 231 -32.38 4.31 -22.59
C GLY A 231 -31.43 5.53 -22.61
N ARG A 232 -30.12 5.33 -22.46
CA ARG A 232 -29.09 6.38 -22.61
C ARG A 232 -28.45 6.42 -24.01
N SER A 233 -28.91 5.56 -24.93
CA SER A 233 -28.40 5.46 -26.29
C SER A 233 -29.20 6.37 -27.22
N SER A 234 -28.55 6.89 -28.26
CA SER A 234 -29.19 7.79 -29.24
C SER A 234 -28.85 7.35 -30.65
N ALA A 235 -29.84 7.42 -31.54
CA ALA A 235 -29.61 7.31 -32.98
C ALA A 235 -29.16 8.66 -33.55
N ILE A 236 -28.44 8.64 -34.66
CA ILE A 236 -28.03 9.86 -35.35
C ILE A 236 -29.21 10.36 -36.19
N PRO A 237 -29.67 11.62 -36.00
CA PRO A 237 -30.75 12.19 -36.80
C PRO A 237 -30.44 12.20 -38.30
N ALA A 238 -31.47 11.96 -39.14
CA ALA A 238 -31.30 11.91 -40.59
C ALA A 238 -30.74 13.22 -41.18
N GLU A 239 -31.07 14.36 -40.57
CA GLU A 239 -30.56 15.68 -40.93
C GLU A 239 -29.03 15.81 -40.80
N ASN A 240 -28.38 14.97 -40.00
CA ASN A 240 -26.91 14.97 -39.86
C ASN A 240 -26.22 13.90 -40.73
N GLN A 241 -26.96 13.08 -41.47
CA GLN A 241 -26.40 12.01 -42.30
C GLN A 241 -26.04 12.50 -43.72
N HIS A 242 -25.15 13.50 -43.81
CA HIS A 242 -24.89 14.22 -45.06
C HIS A 242 -24.13 13.42 -46.15
N PHE A 243 -23.40 12.37 -45.78
CA PHE A 243 -22.48 11.66 -46.69
C PHE A 243 -22.76 10.17 -46.77
N ASN A 244 -22.46 9.53 -47.91
CA ASN A 244 -22.52 8.08 -48.07
C ASN A 244 -21.17 7.54 -48.56
N ILE A 245 -20.75 6.39 -48.03
CA ILE A 245 -19.54 5.69 -48.48
C ILE A 245 -19.97 4.54 -49.39
N THR A 246 -19.59 4.61 -50.67
CA THR A 246 -19.98 3.61 -51.66
C THR A 246 -18.74 2.87 -52.20
N PRO A 247 -18.82 1.54 -52.41
CA PRO A 247 -17.71 0.79 -53.00
C PRO A 247 -17.39 1.30 -54.40
N ALA A 248 -16.10 1.45 -54.71
CA ALA A 248 -15.68 1.73 -56.09
C ALA A 248 -16.09 0.57 -57.02
N LYS A 249 -16.47 0.90 -58.26
CA LYS A 249 -16.67 -0.12 -59.31
C LYS A 249 -15.40 -0.96 -59.43
N ARG A 250 -15.52 -2.29 -59.39
CA ARG A 250 -14.37 -3.21 -59.61
C ARG A 250 -13.64 -2.76 -60.87
N ARG A 251 -12.37 -2.37 -60.73
CA ARG A 251 -11.48 -2.22 -61.88
C ARG A 251 -11.34 -3.62 -62.46
N ALA A 252 -11.84 -3.82 -63.68
CA ALA A 252 -11.55 -5.03 -64.43
C ALA A 252 -10.04 -5.02 -64.67
N ASN A 253 -9.34 -5.96 -64.04
CA ASN A 253 -7.98 -6.31 -64.43
C ASN A 253 -8.05 -7.22 -65.64
#